data_AF-A0A836Q2H6-F1
#
_entry.id   AF-A0A836Q2H6-F1
#
_cell.length_a   1.000
_cell.length_b   1.000
_cell.length_c   1.000
_cell.angle_alpha   90.00
_cell.angle_beta   90.00
_cell.angle_gamma   90.00
#
_symmetry.space_group_name_H-M   'P 1'
#
loop_
_entity.id
_entity.type
_entity.pdbx_description
1 polymer ?
#
loop_
_entity_poly.entity_id
_entity_poly.type
_entity_poly.pdbx_seq_one_letter_code
_entity_poly.pdbx_strand_id
1 'polypeptide(L)'
;MKKRVLASFIFLTAFSTVGQARCLAQATETETKPAGRSTEHQLILRRRTVDDKKQLLPEEMLSDLRDTRLSVGQVKQQAVNLFLEATRVVVKPGDQALHFSPTTINAEMLSEKKDYMPPRKDWLVFYINTLEPIVQLLTDDIHDVDTNGRSVPPNIEAKINPLWKTWQNDVRSINRALDELQELIGPDSDTNVPIAKTALTIYNKAVELEKIRYNAYEVLSKEYVSMEQHKTSRH
;
A
#
# COMPACT_ATOMS: atom_id res chain seq x y z
N MET A 1 11.08 19.68 -63.89
CA MET A 1 12.39 19.11 -63.50
C MET A 1 12.26 18.69 -62.03
N LYS A 2 12.07 17.39 -61.70
CA LYS A 2 13.11 16.38 -61.32
C LYS A 2 14.01 16.92 -60.18
N LYS A 3 14.18 16.39 -58.96
CA LYS A 3 14.02 15.07 -58.25
C LYS A 3 13.80 15.42 -56.74
N ARG A 4 12.99 14.79 -55.87
CA ARG A 4 12.90 13.43 -55.29
C ARG A 4 14.16 12.90 -54.53
N VAL A 5 13.90 12.54 -53.26
CA VAL A 5 14.49 11.48 -52.38
C VAL A 5 15.57 11.88 -51.34
N LEU A 6 15.21 11.77 -50.05
CA LEU A 6 15.69 10.83 -49.00
C LEU A 6 14.87 11.18 -47.73
N ALA A 7 14.02 10.38 -47.08
CA ALA A 7 13.89 8.94 -46.87
C ALA A 7 15.12 8.31 -46.20
N SER A 8 15.19 8.44 -44.86
CA SER A 8 16.00 7.58 -44.00
C SER A 8 15.06 6.77 -43.13
N PHE A 9 15.03 5.47 -43.40
CA PHE A 9 14.37 4.40 -42.66
C PHE A 9 15.47 3.51 -42.06
N ILE A 10 15.07 2.66 -41.10
CA ILE A 10 15.75 1.46 -40.53
C ILE A 10 16.59 1.75 -39.26
N PHE A 11 16.09 1.47 -38.06
CA PHE A 11 15.99 0.18 -37.30
C PHE A 11 17.34 -0.36 -36.77
N LEU A 12 17.45 -0.47 -35.43
CA LEU A 12 18.07 -1.56 -34.64
C LEU A 12 17.86 -1.20 -33.14
N THR A 13 16.85 -1.75 -32.44
CA THR A 13 16.93 -2.89 -31.51
C THR A 13 18.26 -3.09 -30.78
N ALA A 14 18.23 -3.04 -29.44
CA ALA A 14 18.50 -4.19 -28.55
C ALA A 14 19.19 -3.81 -27.23
N PHE A 15 18.56 -4.24 -26.14
CA PHE A 15 19.15 -4.83 -24.92
C PHE A 15 20.25 -4.09 -24.14
N SER A 16 19.97 -3.89 -22.85
CA SER A 16 20.94 -4.19 -21.79
C SER A 16 20.22 -4.74 -20.56
N THR A 17 19.93 -6.04 -20.62
CA THR A 17 20.09 -6.94 -19.48
C THR A 17 21.57 -7.16 -19.23
N VAL A 18 22.05 -6.86 -18.03
CA VAL A 18 23.26 -7.45 -17.44
C VAL A 18 22.83 -7.84 -16.02
N GLY A 19 22.71 -9.10 -15.61
CA GLY A 19 23.41 -10.30 -16.07
C GLY A 19 24.59 -10.57 -15.15
N GLN A 20 24.34 -11.34 -14.10
CA GLN A 20 25.26 -12.20 -13.33
C GLN A 20 26.77 -11.99 -13.52
N ALA A 21 27.44 -11.58 -12.44
CA ALA A 21 28.85 -11.91 -12.24
C ALA A 21 28.95 -13.12 -11.29
N ARG A 22 29.06 -14.32 -11.85
CA ARG A 22 29.73 -15.46 -11.20
C ARG A 22 31.19 -15.39 -11.62
N CYS A 23 32.11 -15.26 -10.66
CA CYS A 23 33.49 -15.66 -10.86
C CYS A 23 33.92 -16.56 -9.71
N LEU A 24 34.37 -17.75 -10.08
CA LEU A 24 34.88 -18.81 -9.23
C LEU A 24 36.19 -18.38 -8.58
N ALA A 25 36.34 -18.63 -7.29
CA ALA A 25 37.62 -18.92 -6.66
C ALA A 25 37.41 -20.06 -5.67
N GLN A 26 37.86 -21.26 -6.05
CA GLN A 26 38.13 -22.37 -5.14
C GLN A 26 39.52 -22.17 -4.57
N ALA A 27 39.65 -22.16 -3.24
CA ALA A 27 40.80 -22.76 -2.55
C ALA A 27 40.48 -22.97 -1.05
N THR A 28 40.35 -24.26 -0.71
CA THR A 28 40.75 -24.92 0.55
C THR A 28 40.08 -24.55 1.88
N GLU A 29 39.39 -25.55 2.41
CA GLU A 29 38.91 -25.70 3.78
C GLU A 29 40.04 -25.59 4.82
N THR A 30 39.77 -24.85 5.90
CA THR A 30 40.28 -25.16 7.24
C THR A 30 39.22 -24.76 8.25
N GLU A 31 38.81 -25.73 9.07
CA GLU A 31 37.87 -25.57 10.18
C GLU A 31 38.30 -24.45 11.12
N THR A 32 37.41 -23.51 11.39
CA THR A 32 37.39 -22.76 12.65
C THR A 32 35.96 -22.30 12.92
N LYS A 33 35.33 -22.89 13.95
CA LYS A 33 34.13 -22.33 14.60
C LYS A 33 34.44 -20.92 15.12
N PRO A 34 33.55 -19.93 14.90
CA PRO A 34 33.41 -18.83 15.84
C PRO A 34 32.04 -18.89 16.50
N ALA A 35 32.10 -18.87 17.83
CA ALA A 35 30.97 -18.66 18.72
C ALA A 35 30.36 -17.26 18.51
N GLY A 36 29.03 -17.19 18.70
CA GLY A 36 28.31 -16.07 19.28
C GLY A 36 28.46 -14.70 18.62
N ARG A 37 27.46 -14.34 17.80
CA ARG A 37 26.91 -12.98 17.77
C ARG A 37 25.42 -13.05 17.46
N SER A 38 24.62 -12.49 18.37
CA SER A 38 23.19 -12.30 18.21
C SER A 38 22.96 -11.37 17.01
N THR A 39 22.51 -11.94 15.90
CA THR A 39 21.87 -11.16 14.84
C THR A 39 20.56 -10.62 15.39
N GLU A 40 20.63 -9.36 15.78
CA GLU A 40 19.66 -8.29 15.53
C GLU A 40 18.30 -8.76 15.04
N HIS A 41 17.27 -8.20 15.69
CA HIS A 41 15.85 -8.34 15.38
C HIS A 41 15.57 -7.94 13.93
N GLN A 42 15.84 -8.83 12.98
CA GLN A 42 15.21 -8.78 11.67
C GLN A 42 13.77 -9.23 11.90
N LEU A 43 12.84 -8.27 11.80
CA LEU A 43 11.43 -8.57 11.60
C LEU A 43 11.31 -9.34 10.28
N ILE A 44 11.42 -10.66 10.36
CA ILE A 44 11.10 -11.54 9.25
C ILE A 44 9.57 -11.47 9.13
N LEU A 45 9.08 -10.73 8.15
CA LEU A 45 7.70 -10.86 7.66
C LEU A 45 7.57 -12.30 7.14
N ARG A 46 7.15 -13.22 8.01
CA ARG A 46 6.95 -14.62 7.64
C ARG A 46 5.73 -14.69 6.71
N ARG A 47 6.00 -14.91 5.43
CA ARG A 47 4.99 -15.37 4.47
C ARG A 47 4.49 -16.73 4.95
N ARG A 48 3.18 -16.91 5.15
CA ARG A 48 2.66 -18.22 5.56
C ARG A 48 2.91 -19.25 4.48
N THR A 49 3.24 -20.46 4.92
CA THR A 49 3.34 -21.63 4.05
C THR A 49 2.23 -22.61 4.41
N VAL A 50 1.83 -23.45 3.45
CA VAL A 50 0.69 -24.38 3.50
C VAL A 50 0.71 -25.33 4.72
N ASP A 51 1.85 -25.49 5.40
CA ASP A 51 2.01 -26.35 6.57
C ASP A 51 1.54 -25.72 7.90
N ASP A 52 1.22 -24.42 7.94
CA ASP A 52 0.68 -23.77 9.14
C ASP A 52 -0.84 -23.94 9.25
N LYS A 53 -1.31 -25.19 9.39
CA LYS A 53 -2.70 -25.49 9.81
C LYS A 53 -3.00 -25.09 11.26
N LYS A 54 -2.04 -24.46 11.96
CA LYS A 54 -2.22 -23.98 13.31
C LYS A 54 -3.03 -22.69 13.27
N GLN A 55 -4.11 -22.69 14.01
CA GLN A 55 -4.84 -21.48 14.35
C GLN A 55 -3.88 -20.46 14.97
N LEU A 56 -3.90 -19.22 14.46
CA LEU A 56 -3.07 -18.15 15.00
C LEU A 56 -3.38 -17.93 16.47
N LEU A 57 -2.33 -17.62 17.21
CA LEU A 57 -2.53 -17.11 18.55
C LEU A 57 -3.18 -15.72 18.46
N PRO A 58 -4.10 -15.37 19.38
CA PRO A 58 -4.74 -14.05 19.36
C PRO A 58 -3.73 -12.89 19.40
N GLU A 59 -2.59 -13.08 20.08
CA GLU A 59 -1.48 -12.11 20.12
C GLU A 59 -0.86 -11.85 18.74
N GLU A 60 -0.71 -12.90 17.93
CA GLU A 60 -0.21 -12.79 16.55
C GLU A 60 -1.21 -12.03 15.69
N MET A 61 -2.50 -12.34 15.81
CA MET A 61 -3.55 -11.62 15.06
C MET A 61 -3.63 -10.13 15.43
N LEU A 62 -3.45 -9.80 16.72
CA LEU A 62 -3.41 -8.41 17.18
C LEU A 62 -2.14 -7.69 16.71
N SER A 63 -1.01 -8.39 16.62
CA SER A 63 0.23 -7.87 16.03
C SER A 63 0.05 -7.58 14.53
N ASP A 64 -0.57 -8.49 13.78
CA ASP A 64 -0.85 -8.30 12.35
C ASP A 64 -1.73 -7.06 12.12
N LEU A 65 -2.76 -6.86 12.95
CA LEU A 65 -3.61 -5.67 12.92
C LEU A 65 -2.89 -4.38 13.34
N ARG A 66 -1.86 -4.46 14.18
CA ARG A 66 -1.01 -3.32 14.50
C ARG A 66 -0.15 -2.95 13.30
N ASP A 67 0.45 -3.94 12.64
CA ASP A 67 1.39 -3.70 11.54
C ASP A 67 0.65 -3.22 10.29
N THR A 68 -0.55 -3.74 10.03
CA THR A 68 -1.46 -3.26 8.98
C THR A 68 -1.80 -1.76 9.12
N ARG A 69 -1.81 -1.21 10.34
CA ARG A 69 -2.05 0.21 10.59
C ARG A 69 -1.03 1.09 9.87
N LEU A 70 0.23 0.66 9.79
CA LEU A 70 1.30 1.42 9.14
C LEU A 70 1.02 1.52 7.63
N SER A 71 0.70 0.39 6.99
CA SER A 71 0.38 0.32 5.56
C SER A 71 -0.82 1.20 5.22
N VAL A 72 -1.94 1.07 5.95
CA VAL A 72 -3.13 1.90 5.74
C VAL A 72 -2.84 3.39 5.98
N GLY A 73 -2.05 3.71 7.01
CA GLY A 73 -1.62 5.07 7.30
C GLY A 73 -0.80 5.70 6.17
N GLN A 74 0.10 4.92 5.56
CA GLN A 74 0.87 5.35 4.40
C GLN A 74 -0.02 5.58 3.18
N VAL A 75 -0.95 4.67 2.89
CA VAL A 75 -1.92 4.85 1.78
C VAL A 75 -2.70 6.15 1.96
N LYS A 76 -3.20 6.40 3.17
CA LYS A 76 -3.92 7.63 3.50
C LYS A 76 -3.08 8.88 3.27
N GLN A 77 -1.82 8.89 3.74
CA GLN A 77 -0.95 10.05 3.59
C GLN A 77 -0.57 10.31 2.11
N GLN A 78 -0.31 9.26 1.33
CA GLN A 78 0.00 9.43 -0.09
C GLN A 78 -1.21 9.92 -0.88
N ALA A 79 -2.43 9.50 -0.52
CA ALA A 79 -3.65 10.05 -1.10
C ALA A 79 -3.80 11.56 -0.81
N VAL A 80 -3.45 12.02 0.40
CA VAL A 80 -3.37 13.45 0.72
C VAL A 80 -2.34 14.16 -0.17
N ASN A 81 -1.15 13.58 -0.32
CA ASN A 81 -0.09 14.19 -1.13
C ASN A 81 -0.50 14.31 -2.62
N LEU A 82 -1.13 13.27 -3.19
CA LEU A 82 -1.70 13.29 -4.54
C LEU A 82 -2.74 14.40 -4.71
N PHE A 83 -3.66 14.52 -3.75
CA PHE A 83 -4.68 15.55 -3.75
C PHE A 83 -4.07 16.96 -3.71
N LEU A 84 -3.08 17.18 -2.85
CA LEU A 84 -2.40 18.48 -2.74
C LEU A 84 -1.62 18.84 -4.00
N GLU A 85 -0.98 17.87 -4.65
CA GLU A 85 -0.32 18.11 -5.93
C GLU A 85 -1.32 18.49 -7.02
N ALA A 86 -2.44 17.77 -7.10
CA ALA A 86 -3.50 18.02 -8.07
C ALA A 86 -4.26 19.33 -7.81
N THR A 87 -4.30 19.81 -6.57
CA THR A 87 -5.02 21.04 -6.18
C THR A 87 -4.10 22.22 -5.91
N ARG A 88 -2.85 22.15 -6.38
CA ARG A 88 -1.85 23.19 -6.19
C ARG A 88 -2.27 24.51 -6.86
N VAL A 89 -2.05 25.62 -6.17
CA VAL A 89 -2.39 26.96 -6.67
C VAL A 89 -1.21 27.91 -6.54
N VAL A 90 -1.22 28.97 -7.36
CA VAL A 90 -0.23 30.04 -7.26
C VAL A 90 -0.48 30.84 -5.99
N VAL A 91 0.50 30.86 -5.08
CA VAL A 91 0.48 31.70 -3.87
C VAL A 91 0.72 33.15 -4.28
N LYS A 92 -0.18 34.04 -3.89
CA LYS A 92 -0.10 35.48 -4.16
C LYS A 92 0.38 36.25 -2.93
N PRO A 93 1.04 37.42 -3.08
CA PRO A 93 1.35 38.29 -1.97
C PRO A 93 0.09 38.68 -1.21
N GLY A 94 0.04 38.40 0.10
CA GLY A 94 -1.13 38.64 0.96
C GLY A 94 -1.98 37.41 1.26
N ASP A 95 -1.72 36.26 0.63
CA ASP A 95 -2.35 35.00 1.01
C ASP A 95 -1.92 34.60 2.43
N GLN A 96 -2.85 34.04 3.20
CA GLN A 96 -2.57 33.58 4.55
C GLN A 96 -1.55 32.43 4.52
N ALA A 97 -0.51 32.53 5.34
CA ALA A 97 0.48 31.46 5.46
C ALA A 97 -0.21 30.19 5.99
N LEU A 98 -0.09 29.10 5.22
CA LEU A 98 -0.44 27.78 5.71
C LEU A 98 0.68 27.31 6.64
N HIS A 99 0.41 27.30 7.94
CA HIS A 99 1.38 26.89 8.95
C HIS A 99 1.71 25.39 8.88
N PHE A 100 0.78 24.55 8.43
CA PHE A 100 0.94 23.10 8.34
C PHE A 100 0.28 22.55 7.08
N SER A 101 0.85 21.47 6.54
CA SER A 101 0.18 20.68 5.50
C SER A 101 -1.00 19.94 6.11
N PRO A 102 -2.15 19.86 5.41
CA PRO A 102 -3.30 19.12 5.92
C PRO A 102 -2.96 17.63 6.04
N THR A 103 -3.46 17.00 7.10
CA THR A 103 -3.35 15.55 7.34
C THR A 103 -4.60 14.79 6.92
N THR A 104 -5.64 15.53 6.52
CA THR A 104 -6.93 15.02 6.07
C THR A 104 -7.40 15.82 4.86
N ILE A 105 -8.17 15.17 3.99
CA ILE A 105 -8.79 15.80 2.82
C ILE A 105 -10.29 15.45 2.77
N ASN A 106 -11.08 16.31 2.15
CA ASN A 106 -12.51 16.09 1.93
C ASN A 106 -12.94 16.70 0.59
N ALA A 107 -14.17 16.41 0.18
CA ALA A 107 -14.71 16.89 -1.10
C ALA A 107 -14.86 18.42 -1.18
N GLU A 108 -15.10 19.08 -0.04
CA GLU A 108 -15.28 20.54 0.03
C GLU A 108 -13.99 21.31 -0.27
N MET A 109 -12.83 20.67 -0.07
CA MET A 109 -11.52 21.23 -0.42
C MET A 109 -11.28 21.27 -1.94
N LEU A 110 -12.04 20.51 -2.74
CA LEU A 110 -11.94 20.51 -4.19
C LEU A 110 -12.92 21.50 -4.80
N SER A 111 -12.40 22.43 -5.60
CA SER A 111 -13.21 23.39 -6.35
C SER A 111 -12.95 23.20 -7.84
N GLU A 112 -13.93 22.65 -8.55
CA GLU A 112 -13.84 22.41 -10.01
C GLU A 112 -13.71 23.70 -10.83
N LYS A 113 -14.08 24.84 -10.24
CA LYS A 113 -14.01 26.16 -10.88
C LYS A 113 -12.69 26.89 -10.61
N LYS A 114 -11.81 26.32 -9.79
CA LYS A 114 -10.54 26.95 -9.43
C LYS A 114 -9.49 26.67 -10.51
N ASP A 115 -8.71 27.69 -10.82
CA ASP A 115 -7.57 27.54 -11.71
C ASP A 115 -6.39 26.93 -10.94
N TYR A 116 -6.14 25.65 -11.20
CA TYR A 116 -5.06 24.90 -10.56
C TYR A 116 -3.81 24.95 -11.43
N MET A 117 -2.65 24.91 -10.79
CA MET A 117 -1.38 24.77 -11.51
C MET A 117 -1.28 23.37 -12.13
N PRO A 118 -0.64 23.22 -13.29
CA PRO A 118 -0.42 21.89 -13.88
C PRO A 118 0.30 20.97 -12.87
N PRO A 119 -0.18 19.73 -12.68
CA PRO A 119 0.46 18.78 -11.78
C PRO A 119 1.87 18.44 -12.27
N ARG A 120 2.81 18.30 -11.33
CA ARG A 120 4.17 17.89 -11.67
C ARG A 120 4.21 16.37 -11.84
N LYS A 121 4.41 15.91 -13.08
CA LYS A 121 4.38 14.49 -13.44
C LYS A 121 5.33 13.64 -12.58
N ASP A 122 6.55 14.11 -12.33
CA ASP A 122 7.53 13.38 -11.50
C ASP A 122 7.01 13.11 -10.08
N TRP A 123 6.29 14.08 -9.49
CA TRP A 123 5.71 13.93 -8.16
C TRP A 123 4.52 12.97 -8.17
N LEU A 124 3.67 13.03 -9.19
CA LEU A 124 2.57 12.08 -9.33
C LEU A 124 3.07 10.64 -9.50
N VAL A 125 4.07 10.44 -10.37
CA VAL A 125 4.73 9.15 -10.56
C VAL A 125 5.37 8.67 -9.25
N PHE A 126 6.05 9.55 -8.51
CA PHE A 126 6.62 9.23 -7.21
C PHE A 126 5.55 8.75 -6.21
N TYR A 127 4.42 9.47 -6.10
CA TYR A 127 3.36 9.08 -5.16
C TYR A 127 2.67 7.76 -5.56
N ILE A 128 2.48 7.51 -6.86
CA ILE A 128 1.93 6.23 -7.33
C ILE A 128 2.90 5.08 -7.08
N ASN A 129 4.16 5.24 -7.44
CA ASN A 129 5.19 4.20 -7.26
C ASN A 129 5.45 3.88 -5.77
N THR A 130 5.04 4.76 -4.85
CA THR A 130 5.10 4.50 -3.41
C THR A 130 3.79 3.90 -2.86
N LEU A 131 2.66 4.12 -3.52
CA LEU A 131 1.36 3.53 -3.18
C LEU A 131 1.21 2.09 -3.68
N GLU A 132 1.57 1.85 -4.94
CA GLU A 132 1.42 0.58 -5.64
C GLU A 132 1.98 -0.63 -4.87
N PRO A 133 3.23 -0.62 -4.36
CA PRO A 133 3.74 -1.77 -3.61
C PRO A 133 2.95 -2.04 -2.33
N ILE A 134 2.42 -1.01 -1.66
CA ILE A 134 1.63 -1.17 -0.44
C ILE A 134 0.28 -1.81 -0.77
N VAL A 135 -0.37 -1.33 -1.83
CA VAL A 135 -1.67 -1.87 -2.27
C VAL A 135 -1.52 -3.29 -2.81
N GLN A 136 -0.40 -3.61 -3.47
CA GLN A 136 -0.09 -4.97 -3.90
C GLN A 136 0.06 -5.91 -2.71
N LEU A 137 0.76 -5.50 -1.63
CA LEU A 137 0.86 -6.31 -0.41
C LEU A 137 -0.53 -6.60 0.19
N LEU A 138 -1.40 -5.59 0.28
CA LEU A 138 -2.77 -5.77 0.79
C LEU A 138 -3.62 -6.68 -0.12
N THR A 139 -3.37 -6.65 -1.43
CA THR A 139 -4.07 -7.49 -2.40
C THR A 139 -3.57 -8.94 -2.35
N ASP A 140 -2.26 -9.12 -2.18
CA ASP A 140 -1.63 -10.44 -1.98
C ASP A 140 -2.15 -11.09 -0.69
N ASP A 141 -2.31 -10.34 0.40
CA ASP A 141 -2.88 -10.84 1.66
C ASP A 141 -4.33 -11.32 1.46
N ILE A 142 -5.12 -10.61 0.64
CA ILE A 142 -6.47 -11.05 0.28
C ILE A 142 -6.42 -12.36 -0.52
N HIS A 143 -5.51 -12.45 -1.49
CA HIS A 143 -5.35 -13.65 -2.31
C HIS A 143 -4.91 -14.86 -1.48
N ASP A 144 -4.00 -14.66 -0.52
CA ASP A 144 -3.56 -15.70 0.40
C ASP A 144 -4.74 -16.23 1.23
N VAL A 145 -5.54 -15.35 1.82
CA VAL A 145 -6.73 -15.74 2.60
C VAL A 145 -7.79 -16.41 1.73
N ASP A 146 -8.01 -15.94 0.51
CA ASP A 146 -8.99 -16.54 -0.42
C ASP A 146 -8.54 -17.94 -0.89
N THR A 147 -7.23 -18.18 -0.99
CA THR A 147 -6.65 -19.45 -1.48
C THR A 147 -6.46 -20.48 -0.37
N ASN A 148 -5.89 -20.05 0.75
CA ASN A 148 -5.48 -20.91 1.87
C ASN A 148 -6.49 -20.93 3.01
N GLY A 149 -7.50 -20.05 2.96
CA GLY A 149 -8.47 -19.87 4.04
C GLY A 149 -7.88 -19.12 5.24
N ARG A 150 -8.74 -18.87 6.23
CA ARG A 150 -8.32 -18.37 7.56
C ARG A 150 -8.82 -19.33 8.63
N SER A 151 -7.99 -19.59 9.62
CA SER A 151 -8.40 -20.35 10.81
C SER A 151 -8.69 -19.37 11.95
N VAL A 152 -9.98 -19.13 12.22
CA VAL A 152 -10.45 -18.36 13.37
C VAL A 152 -11.52 -19.15 14.12
N PRO A 153 -11.68 -18.97 15.45
CA PRO A 153 -12.76 -19.62 16.19
C PRO A 153 -14.13 -19.24 15.60
N PRO A 154 -15.13 -20.15 15.58
CA PRO A 154 -16.45 -19.86 15.00
C PRO A 154 -17.17 -18.63 15.58
N ASN A 155 -17.01 -18.36 16.89
CA ASN A 155 -17.56 -17.19 17.58
C ASN A 155 -16.94 -15.87 17.08
N ILE A 156 -15.67 -15.89 16.72
CA ILE A 156 -14.94 -14.73 16.17
C ILE A 156 -15.25 -14.60 14.68
N GLU A 157 -15.29 -15.71 13.97
CA GLU A 157 -15.53 -15.76 12.54
C GLU A 157 -16.85 -15.05 12.16
N ALA A 158 -17.93 -15.29 12.89
CA ALA A 158 -19.22 -14.61 12.65
C ALA A 158 -19.13 -13.08 12.74
N LYS A 159 -18.24 -12.55 13.60
CA LYS A 159 -18.03 -11.11 13.81
C LYS A 159 -17.03 -10.51 12.81
N ILE A 160 -16.02 -11.27 12.41
CA ILE A 160 -14.95 -10.84 11.50
C ILE A 160 -15.34 -10.96 10.03
N ASN A 161 -16.16 -11.95 9.65
CA ASN A 161 -16.53 -12.19 8.25
C ASN A 161 -17.16 -10.95 7.55
N PRO A 162 -18.09 -10.20 8.18
CA PRO A 162 -18.61 -8.97 7.59
C PRO A 162 -17.52 -7.90 7.40
N LEU A 163 -16.65 -7.73 8.39
CA LEU A 163 -15.53 -6.78 8.34
C LEU A 163 -14.55 -7.13 7.21
N TRP A 164 -14.23 -8.41 7.05
CA TRP A 164 -13.36 -8.92 6.00
C TRP A 164 -13.92 -8.66 4.60
N LYS A 165 -15.22 -8.88 4.38
CA LYS A 165 -15.83 -8.60 3.07
C LYS A 165 -15.72 -7.13 2.69
N THR A 166 -15.95 -6.22 3.64
CA THR A 166 -15.79 -4.78 3.41
C THR A 166 -14.32 -4.44 3.15
N TRP A 167 -13.40 -5.01 3.93
CA TRP A 167 -11.94 -4.87 3.72
C TRP A 167 -11.52 -5.24 2.30
N GLN A 168 -11.94 -6.42 1.82
CA GLN A 168 -11.63 -6.89 0.46
C GLN A 168 -12.14 -5.93 -0.61
N ASN A 169 -13.38 -5.46 -0.46
CA ASN A 169 -13.99 -4.53 -1.41
C ASN A 169 -13.26 -3.19 -1.45
N ASP A 170 -12.86 -2.67 -0.29
CA ASP A 170 -12.19 -1.38 -0.20
C ASP A 170 -10.74 -1.45 -0.73
N VAL A 171 -9.98 -2.51 -0.43
CA VAL A 171 -8.64 -2.72 -1.03
C VAL A 171 -8.73 -2.84 -2.55
N ARG A 172 -9.66 -3.65 -3.08
CA ARG A 172 -9.88 -3.77 -4.53
C ARG A 172 -10.33 -2.45 -5.16
N SER A 173 -11.08 -1.62 -4.41
CA SER A 173 -11.47 -0.28 -4.86
C SER A 173 -10.28 0.67 -4.93
N ILE A 174 -9.35 0.59 -3.98
CA ILE A 174 -8.10 1.37 -4.01
C ILE A 174 -7.23 0.92 -5.19
N ASN A 175 -7.10 -0.39 -5.43
CA ASN A 175 -6.32 -0.89 -6.56
C ASN A 175 -6.84 -0.36 -7.90
N ARG A 176 -8.16 -0.44 -8.13
CA ARG A 176 -8.77 0.13 -9.35
C ARG A 176 -8.55 1.64 -9.47
N ALA A 177 -8.61 2.37 -8.36
CA ALA A 177 -8.33 3.80 -8.35
C ALA A 177 -6.86 4.13 -8.68
N LEU A 178 -5.91 3.22 -8.38
CA LEU A 178 -4.52 3.36 -8.82
C LEU A 178 -4.39 3.14 -10.32
N ASP A 179 -5.08 2.14 -10.88
CA ASP A 179 -5.12 1.91 -12.33
C ASP A 179 -5.67 3.15 -13.06
N GLU A 180 -6.77 3.71 -12.58
CA GLU A 180 -7.36 4.97 -13.09
C GLU A 180 -6.36 6.14 -13.00
N LEU A 181 -5.60 6.26 -11.91
CA LEU A 181 -4.59 7.31 -11.77
C LEU A 181 -3.45 7.17 -12.79
N GLN A 182 -3.00 5.95 -13.07
CA GLN A 182 -1.95 5.71 -14.07
C GLN A 182 -2.41 6.15 -15.47
N GLU A 183 -3.66 5.87 -15.84
CA GLU A 183 -4.26 6.34 -17.09
C GLU A 183 -4.32 7.88 -17.14
N LEU A 184 -4.65 8.51 -16.01
CA LEU A 184 -4.74 9.97 -15.86
C LEU A 184 -3.38 10.70 -15.85
N ILE A 185 -2.24 10.01 -15.84
CA ILE A 185 -0.90 10.64 -15.82
C ILE A 185 -0.18 10.54 -17.17
N GLY A 186 -0.89 10.04 -18.18
CA GLY A 186 -0.41 9.95 -19.56
C GLY A 186 0.15 11.27 -20.14
N PRO A 187 0.84 11.20 -21.29
CA PRO A 187 1.54 12.33 -21.90
C PRO A 187 0.66 13.59 -22.12
N ASP A 188 -0.66 13.44 -22.23
CA ASP A 188 -1.60 14.50 -22.61
C ASP A 188 -2.57 14.95 -21.48
N SER A 189 -2.33 14.60 -20.21
CA SER A 189 -3.28 14.89 -19.14
C SER A 189 -3.05 16.23 -18.43
N ASP A 190 -3.79 17.26 -18.84
CA ASP A 190 -3.94 18.53 -18.10
C ASP A 190 -5.04 18.44 -17.01
N THR A 191 -5.29 17.25 -16.47
CA THR A 191 -6.51 16.97 -15.71
C THR A 191 -6.30 16.93 -14.20
N ASN A 192 -6.25 18.11 -13.56
CA ASN A 192 -6.16 18.26 -12.10
C ASN A 192 -7.36 17.65 -11.35
N VAL A 193 -8.58 17.96 -11.79
CA VAL A 193 -9.81 17.60 -11.07
C VAL A 193 -10.02 16.08 -11.00
N PRO A 194 -9.88 15.31 -12.09
CA PRO A 194 -9.93 13.85 -12.03
C PRO A 194 -8.91 13.24 -11.06
N ILE A 195 -7.64 13.68 -11.10
CA ILE A 195 -6.59 13.19 -10.18
C ILE A 195 -6.99 13.46 -8.72
N ALA A 196 -7.47 14.66 -8.42
CA ALA A 196 -7.93 15.02 -7.08
C ALA A 196 -9.14 14.17 -6.63
N LYS A 197 -10.09 13.88 -7.52
CA LYS A 197 -11.23 13.00 -7.22
C LYS A 197 -10.78 11.57 -6.93
N THR A 198 -9.86 11.03 -7.73
CA THR A 198 -9.34 9.67 -7.49
C THR A 198 -8.54 9.60 -6.20
N ALA A 199 -7.75 10.63 -5.89
CA ALA A 199 -7.07 10.75 -4.59
C ALA A 199 -8.05 10.78 -3.41
N LEU A 200 -9.17 11.52 -3.52
CA LEU A 200 -10.24 11.51 -2.50
C LEU A 200 -10.85 10.13 -2.31
N THR A 201 -11.08 9.40 -3.41
CA THR A 201 -11.58 8.02 -3.35
C THR A 201 -10.62 7.12 -2.57
N ILE A 202 -9.32 7.14 -2.90
CA ILE A 202 -8.30 6.36 -2.18
C ILE A 202 -8.27 6.73 -0.70
N TYR A 203 -8.28 8.04 -0.39
CA TYR A 203 -8.26 8.52 0.98
C TYR A 203 -9.47 8.03 1.78
N ASN A 204 -10.68 8.18 1.24
CA ASN A 204 -11.92 7.76 1.90
C ASN A 204 -11.92 6.24 2.14
N LYS A 205 -11.45 5.46 1.17
CA LYS A 205 -11.31 4.00 1.33
C LYS A 205 -10.27 3.64 2.38
N ALA A 206 -9.13 4.32 2.43
CA ALA A 206 -8.14 4.12 3.49
C ALA A 206 -8.68 4.47 4.88
N VAL A 207 -9.53 5.50 4.99
CA VAL A 207 -10.23 5.83 6.25
C VAL A 207 -11.17 4.70 6.67
N GLU A 208 -11.93 4.11 5.75
CA GLU A 208 -12.78 2.95 6.05
C GLU A 208 -11.96 1.72 6.45
N LEU A 209 -10.84 1.44 5.77
CA LEU A 209 -9.92 0.37 6.16
C LEU A 209 -9.41 0.54 7.60
N GLU A 210 -9.03 1.76 8.01
CA GLU A 210 -8.59 2.01 9.38
C GLU A 210 -9.71 1.77 10.40
N LYS A 211 -10.96 2.13 10.08
CA LYS A 211 -12.13 1.82 10.93
C LYS A 211 -12.35 0.31 11.04
N ILE A 212 -12.27 -0.41 9.93
CA ILE A 212 -12.43 -1.88 9.90
C ILE A 212 -11.34 -2.55 10.74
N ARG A 213 -10.08 -2.14 10.56
CA ARG A 213 -8.94 -2.62 11.34
C ARG A 213 -9.14 -2.38 12.84
N TYR A 214 -9.59 -1.18 13.22
CA TYR A 214 -9.89 -0.85 14.61
C TYR A 214 -11.01 -1.73 15.19
N ASN A 215 -12.10 -1.90 14.45
CA ASN A 215 -13.22 -2.76 14.87
C ASN A 215 -12.77 -4.23 15.03
N ALA A 216 -11.95 -4.74 14.10
CA ALA A 216 -11.38 -6.08 14.18
C ALA A 216 -10.48 -6.22 15.42
N TYR A 217 -9.67 -5.20 15.73
CA TYR A 217 -8.83 -5.18 16.93
C TYR A 217 -9.68 -5.23 18.20
N GLU A 218 -10.76 -4.44 18.29
CA GLU A 218 -11.65 -4.48 19.45
C GLU A 218 -12.32 -5.83 19.64
N VAL A 219 -12.77 -6.47 18.55
CA VAL A 219 -13.37 -7.81 18.61
C VAL A 219 -12.36 -8.81 19.14
N LEU A 220 -11.15 -8.86 18.56
CA LEU A 220 -10.12 -9.83 18.95
C LEU A 220 -9.60 -9.58 20.37
N SER A 221 -9.43 -8.32 20.76
CA SER A 221 -8.96 -7.95 22.09
C SER A 221 -9.96 -8.36 23.19
N LYS A 222 -11.27 -8.13 22.97
CA LYS A 222 -12.31 -8.56 23.92
C LYS A 222 -12.36 -10.08 24.09
N GLU A 223 -12.21 -10.82 23.00
CA GLU A 223 -12.22 -12.28 23.01
C GLU A 223 -10.96 -12.84 23.69
N TYR A 224 -9.78 -12.24 23.45
CA TYR A 224 -8.54 -12.62 24.13
C TYR A 224 -8.64 -12.47 25.66
N VAL A 225 -9.15 -11.33 26.14
CA VAL A 225 -9.36 -11.10 27.58
C VAL A 225 -10.30 -12.14 28.18
N SER A 226 -11.40 -12.48 27.49
CA SER A 226 -12.33 -13.52 27.93
C SER A 226 -11.67 -14.90 28.00
N MET A 227 -10.83 -15.25 27.02
CA MET A 227 -10.10 -16.52 27.00
C MET A 227 -9.10 -16.64 28.16
N GLU A 228 -8.38 -15.56 28.48
CA GLU A 228 -7.43 -15.55 29.60
C GLU A 228 -8.15 -15.65 30.96
N GLN A 229 -9.27 -14.94 31.14
CA GLN A 229 -10.08 -15.04 32.36
C GLN A 229 -10.60 -16.47 32.60
N HIS A 230 -11.07 -17.14 31.54
CA HIS A 230 -11.53 -18.54 31.63
C HIS A 230 -10.41 -19.55 31.92
N LYS A 231 -9.15 -19.28 31.55
CA LYS A 231 -8.01 -20.10 31.98
C LYS A 231 -7.73 -19.95 33.47
N THR A 232 -7.81 -18.72 34.00
CA THR A 232 -7.55 -18.45 35.43
C THR A 232 -8.64 -19.00 36.37
N SER A 233 -9.88 -19.15 35.91
CA SER A 233 -10.98 -19.70 36.74
C SER A 233 -11.09 -21.23 36.73
N ARG A 234 -10.20 -21.94 36.01
CA ARG A 234 -10.16 -23.42 35.99
C ARG A 234 -9.04 -24.02 36.87
N HIS A 235 -8.35 -23.18 37.63
CA HIS A 235 -7.42 -23.55 38.70
C HIS A 235 -8.03 -23.25 40.06
#